data_AF-A0A2X2TBS5-F1
#
_entry.id   AF-A0A2X2TBS5-F1
#
_cell.length_a   1.000
_cell.length_b   1.000
_cell.length_c   1.000
_cell.angle_alpha   90.00
_cell.angle_beta   90.00
_cell.angle_gamma   90.00
#
_symmetry.space_group_name_H-M   'P 1'
#
loop_
_entity.id
_entity.type
_entity.pdbx_description
1 polymer ?
#
loop_
_entity_poly.entity_id
_entity_poly.type
_entity_poly.pdbx_seq_one_letter_code
_entity_poly.pdbx_strand_id
1 'polypeptide(L)'
;MAYRRVLSLILGCALAGSSLAAHPQTVPDGYQRIAQAHQVPPEALYSLALTESSATFPRGERPWPWTINVEGRGYRYSTRLAAWQALQGFMRRTPLKHIDVG
;
A
#
# COMPACT_ATOMS: atom_id res chain seq x y z
N MET A 1 44.13 17.21 -9.94
CA MET A 1 43.79 18.55 -9.42
C MET A 1 43.46 19.40 -10.63
N ALA A 2 42.31 20.04 -10.88
CA ALA A 2 41.07 20.20 -10.17
C ALA A 2 40.02 20.64 -11.21
N TYR A 3 39.13 19.73 -11.61
CA TYR A 3 37.81 20.09 -12.16
C TYR A 3 36.74 19.39 -11.30
N ARG A 4 36.99 19.42 -9.98
CA ARG A 4 35.96 19.34 -8.94
C ARG A 4 35.61 20.79 -8.65
N ARG A 5 34.33 21.13 -8.66
CA ARG A 5 33.68 22.42 -8.34
C ARG A 5 32.95 22.95 -9.57
N VAL A 6 31.69 23.32 -9.38
CA VAL A 6 30.71 23.76 -10.38
C VAL A 6 29.89 22.61 -10.98
N LEU A 7 29.09 21.97 -10.13
CA LEU A 7 27.71 21.60 -10.46
C LEU A 7 26.94 21.50 -9.14
N SER A 8 26.23 22.58 -8.88
CA SER A 8 24.96 22.57 -8.15
C SER A 8 25.03 22.37 -6.63
N LEU A 9 25.39 23.45 -5.93
CA LEU A 9 24.56 23.88 -4.81
C LEU A 9 23.12 24.01 -5.34
N ILE A 10 22.23 23.10 -4.95
CA ILE A 10 20.78 23.24 -4.75
C ILE A 10 20.31 21.85 -4.36
N LEU A 11 20.05 21.64 -3.06
CA LEU A 11 18.82 21.05 -2.52
C LEU A 11 19.00 20.75 -1.02
N GLY A 12 19.51 21.73 -0.27
CA GLY A 12 19.31 21.82 1.17
C GLY A 12 18.18 22.82 1.41
N CYS A 13 16.95 22.31 1.53
CA CYS A 13 15.77 22.92 2.16
C CYS A 13 14.51 22.29 1.57
N ALA A 14 13.97 21.28 2.26
CA ALA A 14 12.53 21.08 2.49
C ALA A 14 12.29 19.69 3.11
N LEU A 15 12.84 19.43 4.30
CA LEU A 15 12.11 18.62 5.27
C LEU A 15 11.06 19.51 5.95
N ALA A 16 10.23 20.17 5.14
CA ALA A 16 8.94 20.62 5.60
C ALA A 16 8.10 19.35 5.62
N GLY A 17 8.12 18.67 6.76
CA GLY A 17 7.15 17.64 7.08
C GLY A 17 5.77 18.24 6.81
N SER A 18 5.23 17.89 5.65
CA SER A 18 3.86 18.18 5.33
C SER A 18 3.10 17.23 6.22
N SER A 19 2.80 17.67 7.44
CA SER A 19 1.67 17.13 8.17
C SER A 19 0.46 17.50 7.31
N LEU A 20 0.19 16.70 6.28
CA LEU A 20 -1.16 16.61 5.76
C LEU A 20 -1.98 16.37 7.01
N ALA A 21 -2.81 17.34 7.36
CA ALA A 21 -3.82 17.14 8.36
C ALA A 21 -4.57 15.89 7.89
N ALA A 22 -4.23 14.74 8.47
CA ALA A 22 -4.90 13.50 8.19
C ALA A 22 -6.33 13.78 8.64
N HIS A 23 -7.22 14.04 7.68
CA HIS A 23 -8.64 13.99 7.98
C HIS A 23 -8.83 12.66 8.69
N PRO A 24 -9.35 12.63 9.93
CA PRO A 24 -9.52 11.38 10.64
C PRO A 24 -10.48 10.53 9.82
N GLN A 25 -9.91 9.68 8.97
CA GLN A 25 -10.64 8.66 8.25
C GLN A 25 -11.03 7.67 9.33
N THR A 26 -12.32 7.62 9.62
CA THR A 26 -12.85 6.68 10.59
C THR A 26 -12.37 5.28 10.20
N VAL A 27 -11.58 4.66 11.06
CA VAL A 27 -11.03 3.33 10.81
C VAL A 27 -12.20 2.36 10.62
N PRO A 28 -12.32 1.64 9.50
CA PRO A 28 -13.45 0.74 9.29
C PRO A 28 -13.50 -0.39 10.32
N ASP A 29 -14.70 -0.85 10.69
CA ASP A 29 -14.92 -1.90 11.73
C ASP A 29 -14.12 -3.19 11.49
N GLY A 30 -13.85 -3.53 10.23
CA GLY A 30 -12.99 -4.67 9.88
C GLY A 30 -11.56 -4.51 10.41
N TYR A 31 -10.98 -3.32 10.21
CA TYR A 31 -9.64 -2.98 10.72
C TYR A 31 -9.63 -2.90 12.24
N GLN A 32 -10.67 -2.33 12.86
CA GLN A 32 -10.77 -2.28 14.32
C GLN A 32 -10.77 -3.68 14.95
N ARG A 33 -11.59 -4.60 14.43
CA ARG A 33 -11.68 -5.97 14.95
C ARG A 33 -10.37 -6.74 14.80
N ILE A 34 -9.71 -6.66 13.64
CA ILE A 34 -8.43 -7.32 13.42
C ILE A 34 -7.36 -6.70 14.32
N ALA A 35 -7.31 -5.37 14.41
CA ALA A 35 -6.35 -4.66 15.25
C ALA A 35 -6.50 -5.05 16.73
N GLN A 36 -7.73 -5.14 17.24
CA GLN A 36 -8.01 -5.62 18.59
C GLN A 36 -7.56 -7.07 18.80
N ALA A 37 -7.88 -7.96 17.85
CA ALA A 37 -7.51 -9.37 17.94
C ALA A 37 -5.98 -9.59 17.97
N HIS A 38 -5.23 -8.71 17.28
CA HIS A 38 -3.76 -8.75 17.23
C HIS A 38 -3.07 -7.76 18.15
N GLN A 39 -3.82 -7.05 19.01
CA GLN A 39 -3.30 -6.07 19.97
C GLN A 39 -2.43 -4.97 19.33
N VAL A 40 -2.78 -4.53 18.11
CA VAL A 40 -2.12 -3.42 17.41
C VAL A 40 -3.02 -2.19 17.36
N PRO A 41 -2.47 -0.97 17.24
CA PRO A 41 -3.30 0.23 17.06
C PRO A 41 -4.07 0.18 15.73
N PRO A 42 -5.41 0.35 15.74
CA PRO A 42 -6.24 0.27 14.52
C PRO A 42 -5.88 1.33 13.48
N GLU A 43 -5.49 2.53 13.91
CA GLU A 43 -5.06 3.61 13.03
C GLU A 43 -3.75 3.26 12.31
N ALA A 44 -2.81 2.61 13.02
CA ALA A 44 -1.54 2.18 12.43
C ALA A 44 -1.77 1.08 11.38
N LEU A 45 -2.60 0.08 11.69
CA LEU A 45 -2.94 -0.99 10.74
C LEU A 45 -3.64 -0.43 9.49
N TYR A 46 -4.58 0.50 9.67
CA TYR A 46 -5.31 1.10 8.56
C TYR A 46 -4.43 2.02 7.70
N SER A 47 -3.57 2.81 8.34
CA SER A 47 -2.61 3.68 7.64
C SER A 47 -1.60 2.87 6.82
N LEU A 48 -1.15 1.74 7.36
CA LEU A 48 -0.30 0.81 6.63
C LEU A 48 -1.04 0.28 5.39
N ALA A 49 -2.27 -0.22 5.54
CA ALA A 49 -3.03 -0.74 4.41
C ALA A 49 -3.33 0.32 3.34
N LEU A 50 -3.58 1.58 3.74
CA LEU A 50 -3.68 2.69 2.79
C LEU A 50 -2.36 2.91 2.05
N THR A 51 -1.24 2.93 2.76
CA THR A 51 0.09 3.11 2.14
C THR A 51 0.42 1.99 1.15
N GLU A 52 0.07 0.75 1.48
CA GLU A 52 0.42 -0.42 0.67
C GLU A 52 -0.49 -0.62 -0.55
N SER A 53 -1.80 -0.36 -0.41
CA SER A 53 -2.77 -0.78 -1.42
C SER A 53 -3.87 0.22 -1.72
N SER A 54 -3.71 1.51 -1.40
CA SER A 54 -4.78 2.47 -1.63
C SER A 54 -5.24 2.54 -3.10
N ALA A 55 -6.54 2.80 -3.22
CA ALA A 55 -7.21 3.10 -4.47
C ALA A 55 -8.28 4.16 -4.23
N THR A 56 -8.46 5.03 -5.23
CA THR A 56 -9.48 6.07 -5.20
C THR A 56 -10.82 5.49 -5.63
N PHE A 57 -11.81 5.60 -4.76
CA PHE A 57 -13.21 5.28 -5.05
C PHE A 57 -14.08 6.55 -4.99
N PRO A 58 -15.31 6.55 -5.53
CA PRO A 58 -16.22 7.68 -5.41
C PRO A 58 -16.47 8.15 -3.97
N ARG A 59 -16.31 7.26 -2.99
CA ARG A 59 -16.51 7.54 -1.55
C ARG A 59 -15.19 7.75 -0.79
N GLY A 60 -14.12 8.11 -1.48
CA GLY A 60 -12.80 8.37 -0.91
C GLY A 60 -11.78 7.27 -1.17
N GLU A 61 -10.58 7.48 -0.63
CA GLU A 61 -9.46 6.55 -0.73
C GLU A 61 -9.61 5.39 0.27
N ARG A 62 -9.44 4.17 -0.21
CA ARG A 62 -9.52 2.96 0.62
C ARG A 62 -8.49 1.93 0.18
N PRO A 63 -8.02 1.05 1.08
CA PRO A 63 -7.21 -0.10 0.70
C PRO A 63 -7.95 -0.98 -0.31
N TRP A 64 -7.30 -1.37 -1.39
CA TRP A 64 -7.88 -2.23 -2.43
C TRP A 64 -7.73 -3.70 -2.02
N PRO A 65 -8.83 -4.43 -1.78
CA PRO A 65 -8.79 -5.76 -1.15
C PRO A 65 -8.44 -6.92 -2.10
N TRP A 66 -8.32 -6.63 -3.41
CA TRP A 66 -8.16 -7.64 -4.47
C TRP A 66 -6.89 -7.37 -5.29
N THR A 67 -5.80 -7.08 -4.59
CA THR A 67 -4.46 -6.89 -5.14
C THR A 67 -3.70 -8.21 -5.05
N ILE A 68 -3.07 -8.62 -6.16
CA ILE A 68 -2.13 -9.74 -6.17
C ILE A 68 -0.79 -9.20 -6.63
N ASN A 69 0.24 -9.30 -5.80
CA ASN A 69 1.62 -9.03 -6.20
C ASN A 69 2.26 -10.35 -6.64
N VAL A 70 2.85 -10.38 -7.83
CA VAL A 70 3.62 -11.53 -8.34
C VAL A 70 4.99 -11.02 -8.76
N GLU A 71 6.03 -11.46 -8.06
CA GLU A 71 7.43 -11.07 -8.33
C GLU A 71 7.65 -9.55 -8.39
N GLY A 72 6.97 -8.80 -7.51
CA GLY A 72 7.05 -7.34 -7.44
C GLY A 72 6.09 -6.61 -8.38
N ARG A 73 5.28 -7.32 -9.19
CA ARG A 73 4.25 -6.73 -10.04
C ARG A 73 2.86 -6.87 -9.44
N GLY A 74 2.23 -5.74 -9.12
CA GLY A 74 0.84 -5.68 -8.64
C GLY A 74 -0.20 -5.82 -9.76
N TYR A 75 -1.21 -6.65 -9.51
CA TYR A 75 -2.40 -6.84 -10.34
C TYR A 75 -3.64 -6.53 -9.49
N ARG A 76 -4.50 -5.63 -9.94
CA ARG A 76 -5.73 -5.23 -9.23
C ARG A 76 -6.96 -5.75 -9.95
N TYR A 77 -7.84 -6.45 -9.23
CA TYR A 77 -9.06 -7.03 -9.80
C TYR A 77 -10.32 -6.39 -9.21
N SER A 78 -11.35 -6.18 -10.02
CA SER A 78 -12.62 -5.55 -9.60
C SER A 78 -13.45 -6.41 -8.65
N THR A 79 -13.24 -7.73 -8.66
CA THR A 79 -14.01 -8.67 -7.83
C THR A 79 -13.11 -9.70 -7.18
N ARG A 80 -13.56 -10.21 -6.02
CA ARG A 80 -12.93 -11.34 -5.34
C ARG A 80 -12.81 -12.57 -6.24
N LEU A 81 -13.83 -12.85 -7.06
CA LEU A 81 -13.82 -14.01 -7.96
C LEU A 81 -12.73 -13.89 -9.03
N ALA A 82 -12.58 -12.71 -9.64
CA ALA A 82 -11.54 -12.46 -10.63
C ALA A 82 -10.13 -12.57 -10.02
N ALA A 83 -9.91 -12.01 -8.83
CA ALA A 83 -8.66 -12.18 -8.10
C ALA A 83 -8.39 -13.66 -7.79
N TRP A 84 -9.37 -14.39 -7.30
CA TRP A 84 -9.22 -15.81 -7.00
C TRP A 84 -8.85 -16.63 -8.25
N GLN A 85 -9.52 -16.40 -9.39
CA GLN A 85 -9.21 -17.08 -10.65
C GLN A 85 -7.78 -16.78 -11.12
N ALA A 86 -7.36 -15.51 -11.04
CA ALA A 86 -6.00 -15.12 -11.39
C ALA A 86 -4.96 -15.76 -10.46
N LEU A 87 -5.22 -15.77 -9.15
CA LEU A 87 -4.37 -16.41 -8.15
C LEU A 87 -4.15 -17.89 -8.49
N GLN A 88 -5.21 -18.64 -8.83
CA GLN A 88 -5.08 -20.03 -9.26
C GLN A 88 -4.13 -20.16 -10.47
N GLY A 89 -4.18 -19.19 -11.40
CA GLY A 89 -3.31 -19.13 -12.57
C GLY A 89 -1.85 -18.86 -12.24
N PHE A 90 -1.57 -18.00 -11.26
CA PHE A 90 -0.21 -17.67 -10.79
C PHE A 90 0.40 -18.81 -9.98
N MET A 91 -0.36 -19.43 -9.08
CA MET A 91 0.12 -20.54 -8.23
C MET A 91 0.63 -21.75 -9.03
N ARG A 92 0.17 -21.91 -10.29
CA ARG A 92 0.66 -22.98 -11.19
C ARG A 92 2.01 -22.67 -11.85
N ARG A 93 2.42 -21.40 -11.87
CA ARG A 93 3.54 -20.90 -12.69
C ARG A 93 4.64 -20.20 -11.88
N THR A 94 4.30 -19.75 -10.68
CA THR A 94 5.20 -18.97 -9.81
C THR A 94 5.24 -19.63 -8.43
N PRO A 95 6.42 -19.78 -7.79
CA PRO A 95 6.49 -20.31 -6.45
C PRO A 95 5.73 -19.41 -5.46
N LEU A 96 5.00 -20.02 -4.52
CA LEU A 96 4.08 -19.32 -3.62
C LEU A 96 4.72 -18.18 -2.82
N LYS A 97 6.01 -18.30 -2.47
CA LYS A 97 6.78 -17.27 -1.73
C LYS A 97 7.00 -15.97 -2.52
N HIS A 98 6.67 -15.95 -3.81
CA HIS A 98 6.76 -14.77 -4.68
C HIS A 98 5.37 -14.21 -5.03
N ILE A 99 4.32 -14.65 -4.33
CA ILE A 99 2.95 -14.20 -4.53
C ILE A 99 2.41 -13.65 -3.21
N ASP A 100 2.07 -12.36 -3.20
CA ASP A 100 1.39 -11.72 -2.08
C ASP A 100 -0.05 -11.38 -2.48
N VAL A 101 -0.99 -11.55 -1.55
CA VAL A 101 -2.41 -11.22 -1.76
C VAL A 101 -2.82 -10.22 -0.69
N GLY A 102 -3.37 -9.08 -1.12
CA GLY A 102 -3.79 -7.97 -0.26
C GLY A 102 -5.11 -7.36 -0.69
#